data_AF-A0A8J6USS9-F1
#
_entry.id   AF-A0A8J6USS9-F1
#
_cell.length_a   1.000
_cell.length_b   1.000
_cell.length_c   1.000
_cell.angle_alpha   90.00
_cell.angle_beta   90.00
_cell.angle_gamma   90.00
#
_symmetry.space_group_name_H-M   'P 1'
#
loop_
_entity.id
_entity.type
_entity.pdbx_description
1 polymer ?
#
loop_
_entity_poly.entity_id
_entity_poly.type
_entity_poly.pdbx_seq_one_letter_code
_entity_poly.pdbx_strand_id
1 'polypeptide(L)'
;MKSFFITFLLLLVLSLFPVSPVEAKSFCRLLSDRTICILSIKRSAKNYWEYRAAVSVDGVARPTEVYNCRDRLRVRQDGKVVPFEPEGVGEVICNLMQR
;
A
#
# COMPACT_ATOMS: atom_id res chain seq x y z
N MET A 1 -8.60 16.57 -46.10
CA MET A 1 -9.90 16.06 -45.58
C MET A 1 -9.88 14.54 -45.32
N LYS A 2 -9.52 13.68 -46.27
CA LYS A 2 -9.45 12.20 -46.07
C LYS A 2 -8.57 11.74 -44.90
N SER A 3 -7.39 12.33 -44.73
CA SER A 3 -6.46 11.95 -43.64
C SER A 3 -7.03 12.25 -42.24
N PHE A 4 -7.80 13.34 -42.12
CA PHE A 4 -8.41 13.75 -40.85
C PHE A 4 -9.56 12.82 -40.43
N PHE A 5 -10.29 12.27 -41.41
CA PHE A 5 -11.32 11.27 -41.17
C PHE A 5 -10.71 9.93 -40.72
N ILE A 6 -9.58 9.54 -41.30
CA ILE A 6 -8.87 8.31 -40.93
C ILE A 6 -8.32 8.40 -39.50
N THR A 7 -7.71 9.54 -39.13
CA THR A 7 -7.22 9.74 -37.76
C THR A 7 -8.37 9.79 -36.75
N PHE A 8 -9.49 10.42 -37.09
CA PHE A 8 -10.67 10.46 -36.23
C PHE A 8 -11.29 9.08 -36.03
N LEU A 9 -11.42 8.29 -37.10
CA LEU A 9 -11.94 6.92 -37.03
C LEU A 9 -11.02 6.01 -36.19
N LEU A 10 -9.70 6.17 -36.35
CA LEU A 10 -8.71 5.40 -35.57
C LEU A 10 -8.81 5.72 -34.08
N LEU A 11 -8.93 7.00 -33.72
CA LEU A 11 -9.12 7.44 -32.33
C LEU A 11 -10.44 6.93 -31.74
N LEU A 12 -11.52 6.95 -32.53
CA LEU A 12 -12.82 6.41 -32.12
C LEU A 12 -12.71 4.91 -31.82
N VAL A 13 -12.06 4.14 -32.68
CA VAL A 13 -11.82 2.70 -32.46
C VAL A 13 -10.95 2.46 -31.22
N LEU A 14 -9.90 3.28 -31.00
CA LEU A 14 -9.08 3.16 -29.80
C LEU A 14 -9.85 3.46 -28.50
N SER A 15 -10.84 4.36 -28.55
CA SER A 15 -11.64 4.70 -27.36
C SER A 15 -12.61 3.60 -26.92
N LEU A 16 -12.86 2.59 -27.78
CA LEU A 16 -13.78 1.49 -27.49
C LEU A 16 -13.09 0.29 -26.83
N PHE A 17 -11.77 0.32 -26.63
CA PHE A 17 -11.07 -0.76 -25.93
C PHE A 17 -11.41 -0.73 -24.43
N PRO A 18 -11.93 -1.82 -23.86
CA PRO A 18 -12.20 -1.89 -22.43
C PRO A 18 -10.89 -1.88 -21.65
N VAL A 19 -10.75 -0.93 -20.74
CA VAL A 19 -9.68 -0.93 -19.73
C VAL A 19 -10.06 -1.90 -18.62
N SER A 20 -9.24 -2.92 -18.38
CA SER A 20 -9.41 -3.79 -17.21
C SER A 20 -8.99 -3.06 -15.94
N PRO A 21 -9.65 -3.31 -14.79
CA PRO A 21 -9.19 -2.80 -13.52
C PRO A 21 -7.81 -3.39 -13.22
N VAL A 22 -6.78 -2.55 -13.15
CA VAL A 22 -5.52 -2.93 -12.53
C VAL A 22 -5.80 -3.17 -11.06
N GLU A 23 -5.73 -4.43 -10.63
CA GLU A 23 -5.65 -4.73 -9.21
C GLU A 23 -4.37 -4.09 -8.69
N ALA A 24 -4.50 -3.20 -7.70
CA ALA A 24 -3.35 -2.65 -7.01
C ALA A 24 -2.59 -3.82 -6.39
N LYS A 25 -1.47 -4.21 -7.02
CA LYS A 25 -0.62 -5.29 -6.53
C LYS A 25 -0.25 -4.95 -5.08
N SER A 26 -0.74 -5.76 -4.15
CA SER A 26 -0.40 -5.59 -2.73
C SER A 26 1.12 -5.60 -2.60
N PHE A 27 1.64 -4.59 -1.91
CA PHE A 27 3.08 -4.45 -1.79
C PHE A 27 3.59 -5.49 -0.79
N CYS A 28 4.25 -6.51 -1.31
CA CYS A 28 4.83 -7.59 -0.52
C CYS A 28 6.36 -7.45 -0.43
N ARG A 29 6.89 -7.71 0.77
CA ARG A 29 8.32 -7.81 1.04
C ARG A 29 8.59 -9.11 1.77
N LEU A 30 9.60 -9.83 1.29
CA LEU A 30 10.21 -10.91 2.03
C LEU A 30 11.22 -10.29 2.99
N LEU A 31 11.01 -10.45 4.30
CA LEU A 31 11.96 -10.08 5.33
C LEU A 31 12.35 -11.34 6.08
N SER A 32 13.63 -11.69 6.00
CA SER A 32 14.14 -12.95 6.54
C SER A 32 13.32 -14.12 6.00
N ASP A 33 12.56 -14.83 6.85
CA ASP A 33 11.71 -15.96 6.45
C ASP A 33 10.20 -15.64 6.43
N ARG A 34 9.83 -14.37 6.56
CA ARG A 34 8.43 -13.94 6.60
C ARG A 34 8.05 -13.10 5.39
N THR A 35 6.86 -13.36 4.86
CA THR A 35 6.27 -12.54 3.80
C THR A 35 5.31 -11.55 4.43
N ILE A 36 5.65 -10.26 4.34
CA ILE A 36 4.80 -9.17 4.83
C ILE A 36 4.21 -8.46 3.61
N CYS A 37 2.89 -8.49 3.49
CA CYS A 37 2.15 -7.78 2.45
C CYS A 37 1.32 -6.66 3.05
N ILE A 38 1.42 -5.45 2.49
CA ILE A 38 0.57 -4.33 2.87
C ILE A 38 -0.75 -4.46 2.11
N LEU A 39 -1.84 -4.68 2.85
CA LEU A 39 -3.19 -4.80 2.29
C LEU A 39 -3.84 -3.42 2.14
N SER A 40 -3.67 -2.57 3.15
CA SER A 40 -4.06 -1.16 3.08
C SER A 40 -3.14 -0.32 3.93
N ILE A 41 -2.94 0.93 3.52
CA ILE A 41 -2.17 1.90 4.29
C ILE A 41 -2.72 3.30 4.06
N LYS A 42 -2.88 4.06 5.15
CA LYS A 42 -3.32 5.44 5.13
C LYS A 42 -2.46 6.28 6.08
N ARG A 43 -1.83 7.33 5.54
CA ARG A 43 -1.09 8.30 6.35
C ARG A 43 -2.06 9.21 7.11
N SER A 44 -1.72 9.56 8.34
CA SER A 44 -2.46 10.54 9.13
C SER A 44 -2.27 11.96 8.56
N ALA A 45 -3.34 12.74 8.54
CA ALA A 45 -3.30 14.15 8.11
C ALA A 45 -2.71 15.08 9.19
N LYS A 46 -2.85 14.70 10.47
CA LYS A 46 -2.35 15.50 11.61
C LYS A 46 -0.88 15.20 11.91
N ASN A 47 -0.51 13.92 11.87
CA ASN A 47 0.83 13.44 12.20
C ASN A 47 1.40 12.71 10.98
N TYR A 48 2.17 13.38 10.13
CA TYR A 48 2.63 12.79 8.86
C TYR A 48 3.52 11.54 9.01
N TRP A 49 4.05 11.30 10.22
CA TRP A 49 4.84 10.12 10.59
C TRP A 49 3.99 8.95 11.11
N GLU A 50 2.66 9.10 11.20
CA GLU A 50 1.74 8.05 11.62
C GLU A 50 1.01 7.44 10.43
N TYR A 51 0.91 6.11 10.44
CA TYR A 51 0.27 5.33 9.40
C TYR A 51 -0.72 4.36 10.03
N ARG A 52 -1.93 4.28 9.47
CA ARG A 52 -2.91 3.23 9.77
C ARG A 52 -2.80 2.19 8.68
N ALA A 53 -2.46 0.96 9.02
CA ALA A 53 -2.23 -0.08 8.03
C ALA A 53 -2.79 -1.42 8.45
N ALA A 54 -3.38 -2.13 7.48
CA ALA A 54 -3.67 -3.55 7.57
C ALA A 54 -2.62 -4.30 6.74
N VAL A 55 -2.08 -5.37 7.31
CA VAL A 55 -1.04 -6.17 6.67
C VAL A 55 -1.41 -7.65 6.72
N SER A 56 -0.86 -8.43 5.81
CA SER A 56 -0.81 -9.88 5.90
C SER A 56 0.62 -10.29 6.24
N VAL A 57 0.77 -11.20 7.19
CA VAL A 57 2.05 -11.81 7.54
C VAL A 57 1.92 -13.30 7.30
N ASP A 58 2.74 -13.83 6.39
CA ASP A 58 2.73 -15.25 5.99
C ASP A 58 1.35 -15.71 5.50
N GLY A 59 0.65 -14.83 4.77
CA GLY A 59 -0.69 -15.08 4.24
C GLY A 59 -1.83 -14.80 5.23
N VAL A 60 -1.53 -14.57 6.51
CA VAL A 60 -2.54 -14.29 7.54
C VAL A 60 -2.75 -12.78 7.71
N ALA A 61 -3.95 -12.32 7.36
CA ALA A 61 -4.35 -10.93 7.54
C ALA A 61 -4.42 -10.54 9.03
N ARG A 62 -3.83 -9.40 9.36
CA ARG A 62 -3.87 -8.78 10.68
C ARG A 62 -4.83 -7.58 10.68
N PRO A 63 -5.42 -7.25 11.84
CA PRO A 63 -6.27 -6.08 11.97
C PRO A 63 -5.49 -4.79 11.66
N THR A 64 -6.23 -3.72 11.37
CA THR A 64 -5.64 -2.39 11.16
C THR A 64 -5.05 -1.88 12.46
N GLU A 65 -3.75 -1.57 12.44
CA GLU A 65 -2.99 -1.00 13.56
C GLU A 65 -2.43 0.37 13.20
N VAL A 66 -2.02 1.14 14.21
CA VAL A 66 -1.36 2.44 14.02
C VAL A 66 0.15 2.26 14.19
N TYR A 67 0.93 2.77 13.25
CA TYR A 67 2.39 2.71 13.23
C TYR A 67 2.95 4.13 13.28
N ASN A 68 3.71 4.44 14.32
CA ASN A 68 4.40 5.71 14.50
C ASN A 68 5.88 5.53 14.09
N CYS A 69 6.25 6.10 12.95
CA CYS A 69 7.59 5.98 12.37
C CYS A 69 8.63 6.89 13.03
N ARG A 70 8.20 7.90 13.79
CA ARG A 70 9.10 8.80 14.53
C ARG A 70 9.61 8.11 15.78
N ASP A 71 8.69 7.57 16.58
CA ASP A 71 8.99 7.00 17.89
C ASP A 71 9.21 5.48 17.85
N ARG A 72 9.02 4.85 16.67
CA ARG A 72 9.14 3.41 16.44
C ARG A 72 8.20 2.58 17.35
N LEU A 73 6.96 3.05 17.46
CA LEU A 73 5.90 2.44 18.28
C LEU A 73 4.72 2.02 17.41
N ARG A 74 4.07 0.90 17.75
CA ARG A 74 2.76 0.53 17.20
C ARG A 74 1.68 0.53 18.26
N VAL A 75 0.48 0.94 17.87
CA VAL A 75 -0.74 0.79 18.65
C VAL A 75 -1.51 -0.37 18.07
N ARG A 76 -1.61 -1.45 18.84
CA ARG A 76 -2.35 -2.66 18.49
C ARG A 76 -3.85 -2.40 18.49
N GLN A 77 -4.61 -3.35 17.95
CA GLN A 77 -6.09 -3.26 17.93
C GLN A 77 -6.70 -3.14 19.35
N ASP A 78 -6.05 -3.71 20.36
CA ASP A 78 -6.45 -3.62 21.78
C ASP A 78 -6.10 -2.26 22.43
N GLY A 79 -5.53 -1.32 21.67
CA GLY A 79 -5.08 -0.02 22.16
C GLY A 79 -3.72 -0.05 22.85
N LYS A 80 -3.08 -1.22 23.00
CA LYS A 80 -1.78 -1.33 23.64
C LYS A 80 -0.69 -0.75 22.75
N VAL A 81 0.11 0.14 23.33
CA VAL A 81 1.32 0.68 22.72
C VAL A 81 2.47 -0.29 22.96
N VAL A 82 3.12 -0.74 21.89
CA VAL A 82 4.32 -1.59 21.98
C VAL A 82 5.40 -1.09 21.02
N PRO A 83 6.68 -1.28 21.33
CA PRO A 83 7.77 -0.96 20.40
C PRO A 83 7.68 -1.82 19.14
N PHE A 84 8.30 -1.34 18.06
CA PHE A 84 8.49 -2.14 16.87
C PHE A 84 9.36 -3.36 17.16
N GLU A 85 8.97 -4.47 16.55
CA GLU A 85 9.84 -5.65 16.46
C GLU A 85 10.99 -5.32 15.48
N PRO A 86 12.24 -5.70 15.80
CA PRO A 86 13.32 -5.67 14.82
C PRO A 86 12.90 -6.43 13.57
N GLU A 87 13.17 -5.87 12.38
CA GLU A 87 12.75 -6.45 11.10
C GLU A 87 11.24 -6.72 10.98
N GLY A 88 10.44 -6.05 11.82
CA GLY A 88 8.99 -6.24 11.88
C GLY A 88 8.21 -5.38 10.88
N VAL A 89 6.90 -5.54 10.93
CA VAL A 89 5.94 -4.80 10.08
C VAL A 89 6.13 -3.28 10.16
N GLY A 90 6.41 -2.75 11.36
CA GLY A 90 6.63 -1.32 11.54
C GLY A 90 7.81 -0.78 10.74
N GLU A 91 8.92 -1.51 10.70
CA GLU A 91 10.09 -1.15 9.89
C GLU A 91 9.76 -1.15 8.39
N VAL A 92 9.05 -2.18 7.92
CA VAL A 92 8.64 -2.28 6.51
C VAL A 92 7.78 -1.10 6.09
N ILE A 93 6.77 -0.74 6.89
CA ILE A 93 5.87 0.39 6.61
C ILE A 93 6.65 1.70 6.54
N CYS A 94 7.51 1.96 7.53
CA CYS A 94 8.24 3.22 7.63
C CYS A 94 9.27 3.38 6.51
N ASN A 95 9.98 2.31 6.15
CA ASN A 95 10.96 2.34 5.07
C ASN A 95 10.32 2.47 3.68
N LEU A 96 9.09 1.95 3.50
CA LEU A 96 8.35 2.11 2.25
C LEU A 96 7.93 3.56 2.02
N MET A 97 7.48 4.24 3.08
CA MET A 97 6.83 5.55 3.00
C MET A 97 7.81 6.74 3.10
N GLN A 98 9.08 6.46 3.39
CA GLN A 98 10.20 7.40 3.33
C GLN A 98 10.76 7.61 1.93
N ARG A 99 10.36 6.79 0.95
CA ARG A 99 10.66 6.99 -0.47
C ARG A 99 9.61 7.89 -1.11
#